data_AF-A0A0E0B363-F1
#
_entry.id   AF-A0A0E0B363-F1
#
_cell.length_a   1.000
_cell.length_b   1.000
_cell.length_c   1.000
_cell.angle_alpha   90.00
_cell.angle_beta   90.00
_cell.angle_gamma   90.00
#
_symmetry.space_group_name_H-M   'P 1'
#
loop_
_entity.id
_entity.type
_entity.pdbx_description
1 polymer ?
#
loop_
_entity_poly.entity_id
_entity_poly.type
_entity_poly.pdbx_seq_one_letter_code
_entity_poly.pdbx_strand_id
1 'polypeptide(L)'
;MEKAREWYKSRNNDKPFTLEYMWKDLKDQPKWRRVLEQSSKNKRNKIFESGAYTSSSNQDTEEESVSKEKRPKGQKAAKQRQKGKCEPSPLGDKPSQNMILFHEAVTTRAATILRSAEATLVSAEAKKEKARAKKDKAKAKKYKTYLKLMEKDTSNYSEEKLKRHEDVLDQLARELAEE
;
A
#
# COMPACT_ATOMS: atom_id res chain seq x y z
N MET A 1 12.40 -1.12 -24.65
CA MET A 1 11.09 -1.01 -23.96
C MET A 1 9.92 -0.80 -24.92
N GLU A 2 10.14 -0.52 -26.21
CA GLU A 2 9.06 -0.42 -27.21
C GLU A 2 8.29 -1.73 -27.37
N LYS A 3 9.01 -2.86 -27.45
CA LYS A 3 8.40 -4.21 -27.43
C LYS A 3 7.48 -4.47 -26.21
N ALA A 4 7.86 -3.96 -25.03
CA ALA A 4 7.05 -4.11 -23.83
C ALA A 4 5.80 -3.21 -23.84
N ARG A 5 5.88 -2.05 -24.49
CA ARG A 5 4.72 -1.15 -24.71
C ARG A 5 3.72 -1.77 -25.67
N GLU A 6 4.20 -2.33 -26.78
CA GLU A 6 3.37 -3.04 -27.76
C GLU A 6 2.66 -4.22 -27.12
N TRP A 7 3.38 -5.01 -26.32
CA TRP A 7 2.81 -6.14 -25.57
C TRP A 7 1.74 -5.72 -24.54
N TYR A 8 1.92 -4.60 -23.86
CA TYR A 8 0.92 -4.10 -22.91
C TYR A 8 -0.33 -3.59 -23.62
N LYS A 9 -0.16 -2.84 -24.73
CA LYS A 9 -1.26 -2.33 -25.55
C LYS A 9 -2.11 -3.47 -26.12
N SER A 10 -1.46 -4.50 -26.67
CA SER A 10 -2.15 -5.68 -27.21
C SER A 10 -2.97 -6.44 -26.16
N ARG A 11 -2.61 -6.37 -24.88
CA ARG A 11 -3.28 -7.09 -23.79
C ARG A 11 -4.31 -6.25 -23.02
N ASN A 12 -4.29 -4.93 -23.16
CA ASN A 12 -5.12 -4.03 -22.36
C ASN A 12 -5.99 -3.07 -23.20
N ASN A 13 -6.53 -3.55 -24.33
CA ASN A 13 -7.46 -2.81 -25.19
C ASN A 13 -6.93 -1.43 -25.61
N ASP A 14 -5.67 -1.35 -26.03
CA ASP A 14 -5.00 -0.11 -26.47
C ASP A 14 -5.01 1.04 -25.46
N LYS A 15 -5.28 0.75 -24.18
CA LYS A 15 -5.25 1.76 -23.13
C LYS A 15 -3.82 2.29 -22.95
N PRO A 16 -3.65 3.62 -22.82
CA PRO A 16 -2.34 4.20 -22.59
C PRO A 16 -1.80 3.71 -21.24
N PHE A 17 -0.52 3.35 -21.20
CA PHE A 17 0.09 2.92 -19.95
C PHE A 17 0.25 4.13 -19.02
N THR A 18 -0.45 4.14 -17.88
CA THR A 18 -0.59 5.30 -17.00
C THR A 18 0.75 5.88 -16.52
N LEU A 19 1.78 5.04 -16.41
CA LEU A 19 3.13 5.44 -15.96
C LEU A 19 4.08 5.80 -17.11
N GLU A 20 3.60 5.90 -18.35
CA GLU A 20 4.47 6.26 -19.49
C GLU A 20 5.14 7.60 -19.33
N TYR A 21 4.41 8.59 -18.80
CA TYR A 21 4.91 9.93 -18.57
C TYR A 21 6.07 9.94 -17.55
N MET A 22 5.86 9.29 -16.41
CA MET A 22 6.89 9.16 -15.38
C MET A 22 8.15 8.46 -15.89
N TRP A 23 7.99 7.43 -16.73
CA TRP A 23 9.14 6.75 -17.34
C TRP A 23 9.91 7.64 -18.32
N LYS A 24 9.21 8.41 -19.17
CA LYS A 24 9.85 9.32 -20.13
C LYS A 24 10.76 10.32 -19.41
N ASP A 25 10.34 10.80 -18.25
CA ASP A 25 11.12 11.77 -17.46
C ASP A 25 12.26 11.11 -16.68
N LEU A 26 12.06 9.88 -16.20
CA LEU A 26 13.05 9.19 -15.36
C LEU A 26 14.18 8.52 -16.16
N LYS A 27 13.92 8.03 -17.38
CA LYS A 27 14.91 7.28 -18.18
C LYS A 27 16.17 8.10 -18.48
N ASP A 28 16.01 9.41 -18.57
CA ASP A 28 17.04 10.35 -18.98
C ASP A 28 17.87 10.88 -17.79
N GLN A 29 17.52 10.48 -16.57
CA GLN A 29 18.30 10.87 -15.39
C GLN A 29 19.63 10.09 -15.30
N PRO A 30 20.71 10.73 -14.79
CA PRO A 30 22.05 10.14 -14.74
C PRO A 30 22.12 8.79 -13.99
N LYS A 31 21.27 8.62 -12.96
CA LYS A 31 21.16 7.39 -12.17
C LYS A 31 20.72 6.19 -13.02
N TRP A 32 19.79 6.41 -13.95
CA TRP A 32 19.18 5.35 -14.76
C TRP A 32 19.88 5.15 -16.10
N ARG A 33 20.44 6.22 -16.71
CA ARG A 33 21.27 6.11 -17.92
C ARG A 33 22.47 5.16 -17.71
N ARG A 34 23.18 5.30 -16.59
CA ARG A 34 24.34 4.44 -16.27
C ARG A 34 23.96 2.96 -16.20
N VAL A 35 22.81 2.64 -15.61
CA VAL A 35 22.32 1.26 -15.48
C VAL A 35 21.93 0.68 -16.84
N LEU A 36 21.29 1.47 -17.70
CA LEU A 36 20.89 1.04 -19.05
C LEU A 36 22.10 0.85 -19.98
N GLU A 37 23.12 1.67 -19.82
CA GLU A 37 24.37 1.56 -20.58
C GLU A 37 25.27 0.43 -20.06
N GLN A 38 25.22 0.15 -18.75
CA GLN A 38 25.91 -0.98 -18.15
C GLN A 38 25.25 -2.32 -18.49
N SER A 39 23.92 -2.38 -18.62
CA SER A 39 23.25 -3.63 -19.01
C SER A 39 23.57 -4.06 -20.43
N SER A 40 23.80 -3.12 -21.36
CA SER A 40 24.26 -3.41 -22.72
C SER A 40 25.75 -3.69 -22.82
N LYS A 41 26.56 -3.17 -21.89
CA LYS A 41 28.02 -3.35 -21.84
C LYS A 41 28.46 -4.30 -20.72
N ASN A 42 27.54 -5.05 -20.13
CA ASN A 42 27.82 -5.93 -19.00
C ASN A 42 28.72 -7.08 -19.46
N LYS A 43 30.00 -7.01 -19.09
CA LYS A 43 31.02 -8.04 -19.34
C LYS A 43 30.67 -9.42 -18.76
N ARG A 44 29.62 -9.50 -17.93
CA ARG A 44 29.15 -10.71 -17.26
C ARG A 44 28.22 -11.58 -18.11
N ASN A 45 27.70 -11.07 -19.23
CA ASN A 45 26.94 -11.86 -20.21
C ASN A 45 27.75 -11.98 -21.52
N LYS A 46 28.96 -12.51 -21.45
CA LYS A 46 29.63 -13.10 -22.62
C LYS A 46 29.24 -14.57 -22.72
N ILE A 47 27.99 -14.81 -23.10
CA ILE A 47 27.64 -16.05 -23.77
C ILE A 47 27.07 -15.59 -25.09
N PHE A 48 27.93 -15.53 -26.11
CA PHE A 48 27.44 -15.52 -27.48
C PHE A 48 26.78 -16.88 -27.73
N GLU A 49 25.78 -16.91 -28.61
CA GLU A 49 24.94 -18.08 -28.93
C GLU A 49 25.72 -19.32 -29.43
N SER A 50 27.05 -19.20 -29.61
CA SER A 50 27.96 -20.29 -29.97
C SER A 50 28.89 -20.79 -28.83
N GLY A 51 28.73 -20.31 -27.58
CA GLY A 51 29.32 -20.97 -26.39
C GLY A 51 30.85 -21.04 -26.29
N ALA A 52 31.62 -20.19 -26.97
CA ALA A 52 33.10 -20.22 -26.92
C ALA A 52 33.70 -19.10 -26.04
N TYR A 53 34.63 -19.46 -25.14
CA TYR A 53 35.42 -18.54 -24.33
C TYR A 53 36.60 -17.97 -25.13
N THR A 54 36.69 -16.64 -25.26
CA THR A 54 37.92 -15.97 -25.74
C THR A 54 38.85 -15.71 -24.54
N SER A 55 39.70 -16.68 -24.20
CA SER A 55 40.89 -16.45 -23.38
C SER A 55 42.04 -16.03 -24.31
N SER A 56 42.47 -14.77 -24.22
CA SER A 56 43.70 -14.27 -24.85
C SER A 56 44.19 -13.12 -23.97
N SER A 57 45.09 -13.39 -23.03
CA SER A 57 46.56 -13.48 -23.16
C SER A 57 47.18 -12.16 -22.70
N ASN A 58 47.88 -12.23 -21.57
CA ASN A 58 48.59 -11.13 -20.93
C ASN A 58 49.82 -10.78 -21.79
N GLN A 59 50.03 -9.50 -22.09
CA GLN A 59 51.36 -9.01 -22.43
C GLN A 59 51.79 -8.03 -21.34
N ASP A 60 52.80 -8.48 -20.61
CA ASP A 60 53.73 -7.65 -19.86
C ASP A 60 54.45 -6.71 -20.82
N THR A 61 54.51 -5.43 -20.49
CA THR A 61 55.54 -4.53 -21.01
C THR A 61 55.89 -3.54 -19.90
N GLU A 62 57.09 -3.75 -19.39
CA GLU A 62 57.87 -2.89 -18.51
C GLU A 62 57.88 -1.42 -18.97
N GLU A 63 57.43 -0.50 -18.13
CA GLU A 63 58.07 0.83 -18.00
C GLU A 63 58.03 1.27 -16.52
N GLU A 64 59.24 1.35 -15.98
CA GLU A 64 59.58 1.83 -14.65
C GLU A 64 59.36 3.34 -14.55
N SER A 65 58.25 3.78 -13.94
CA SER A 65 58.12 5.12 -13.38
C SER A 65 57.62 5.04 -11.94
N VAL A 66 58.55 4.76 -11.02
CA VAL A 66 58.29 4.70 -9.58
C VAL A 66 58.15 6.12 -9.02
N SER A 67 56.99 6.76 -9.23
CA SER A 67 56.54 7.83 -8.35
C SER A 67 55.89 7.18 -7.12
N LYS A 68 56.61 7.14 -5.99
CA LYS A 68 56.05 6.68 -4.71
C LYS A 68 55.10 7.74 -4.16
N GLU A 69 53.92 7.90 -4.77
CA GLU A 69 52.85 8.68 -4.17
C GLU A 69 52.29 7.89 -2.98
N LYS A 70 52.63 8.34 -1.76
CA LYS A 70 52.16 7.72 -0.52
C LYS A 70 50.63 7.85 -0.45
N ARG A 71 49.93 6.74 -0.65
CA ARG A 71 48.47 6.66 -0.44
C ARG A 71 48.09 7.24 0.93
N PRO A 72 47.07 8.10 1.02
CA PRO A 72 46.63 8.64 2.30
C PRO A 72 46.20 7.50 3.24
N LYS A 73 46.47 7.68 4.54
CA LYS A 73 46.17 6.66 5.56
C LYS A 73 44.72 6.23 5.48
N GLY A 74 44.51 4.92 5.40
CA GLY A 74 43.19 4.32 5.27
C GLY A 74 42.23 4.72 6.40
N GLN A 75 40.94 4.64 6.08
CA GLN A 75 39.82 5.09 6.90
C GLN A 75 39.87 4.62 8.37
N LYS A 76 40.45 3.44 8.64
CA LYS A 76 40.58 2.88 10.00
C LYS A 76 41.51 3.67 10.91
N ALA A 77 42.64 4.18 10.40
CA ALA A 77 43.58 4.97 11.19
C ALA A 77 43.05 6.38 11.49
N ALA A 78 42.27 6.96 10.57
CA ALA A 78 41.56 8.22 10.79
C ALA A 78 40.47 8.08 11.86
N LYS A 79 39.68 6.99 11.81
CA LYS A 79 38.64 6.70 12.81
C LYS A 79 39.21 6.45 14.21
N GLN A 80 40.39 5.85 14.32
CA GLN A 80 41.04 5.57 15.60
C GLN A 80 41.54 6.86 16.28
N ARG A 81 42.01 7.85 15.52
CA ARG A 81 42.37 9.18 16.07
C ARG A 81 41.16 9.96 16.57
N GLN A 82 40.00 9.80 15.93
CA GLN A 82 38.77 10.48 16.34
C GLN A 82 38.14 9.87 17.62
N LYS A 83 38.51 8.64 17.99
CA LYS A 83 38.05 8.02 19.25
C LYS A 83 38.88 8.40 20.48
N GLY A 84 40.03 9.08 20.30
CA GLY A 84 41.03 9.24 21.36
C GLY A 84 40.89 10.45 22.27
N LYS A 85 40.22 11.54 21.84
CA LYS A 85 39.96 12.72 22.68
C LYS A 85 38.72 13.41 22.15
N CYS A 86 37.57 13.13 22.77
CA CYS A 86 36.38 13.95 22.63
C CYS A 86 36.25 14.72 23.93
N GLU A 87 36.82 15.93 23.98
CA GLU A 87 36.26 16.96 24.86
C GLU A 87 34.76 17.06 24.52
N PRO A 88 33.84 17.03 25.49
CA PRO A 88 32.43 17.24 25.21
C PRO A 88 32.31 18.58 24.48
N SER A 89 31.88 18.53 23.22
CA SER A 89 31.74 19.76 22.42
C SER A 89 30.84 20.74 23.17
N PRO A 90 31.23 22.03 23.30
CA PRO A 90 30.43 23.06 23.97
C PRO A 90 29.16 23.42 23.17
N LEU A 91 29.00 22.87 21.97
CA LEU A 91 27.76 22.84 21.22
C LEU A 91 26.85 21.78 21.86
N GLY A 92 26.19 22.18 22.94
CA GLY A 92 25.45 21.29 23.84
C GLY A 92 24.39 20.43 23.15
N ASP A 93 23.82 19.51 23.94
CA ASP A 93 22.81 18.48 23.65
C ASP A 93 21.52 18.93 22.92
N LYS A 94 21.50 20.12 22.33
CA LYS A 94 20.36 20.71 21.64
C LYS A 94 20.21 20.04 20.27
N PRO A 95 19.04 19.42 20.02
CA PRO A 95 18.71 18.88 18.71
C PRO A 95 18.91 19.90 17.60
N SER A 96 19.49 19.46 16.47
CA SER A 96 19.52 20.32 15.27
C SER A 96 18.09 20.61 14.80
N GLN A 97 17.88 21.79 14.20
CA GLN A 97 16.56 22.19 13.68
C GLN A 97 15.94 21.14 12.75
N ASN A 98 16.77 20.52 11.90
CA ASN A 98 16.33 19.44 11.00
C ASN A 98 15.81 18.21 11.76
N MET A 99 16.44 17.87 12.90
CA MET A 99 16.00 16.76 13.73
C MET A 99 14.66 17.06 14.42
N ILE A 100 14.46 18.29 14.90
CA ILE A 100 13.19 18.74 15.49
C ILE A 100 12.07 18.64 14.45
N LEU A 101 12.28 19.23 13.26
CA LEU A 101 11.32 19.18 12.16
C LEU A 101 10.98 17.74 11.74
N PHE A 102 11.97 16.85 11.71
CA PHE A 102 11.74 15.44 11.42
C PHE A 102 10.86 14.77 12.48
N HIS A 103 11.15 14.98 13.76
CA HIS A 103 10.35 14.41 14.84
C HIS A 103 8.92 14.94 14.81
N GLU A 104 8.71 16.23 14.58
CA GLU A 104 7.38 16.84 14.41
C GLU A 104 6.63 16.25 13.20
N ALA A 105 7.31 16.06 12.08
CA ALA A 105 6.71 15.44 10.90
C ALA A 105 6.32 13.97 11.17
N VAL A 106 7.12 13.23 11.94
CA VAL A 106 6.81 11.84 12.31
C VAL A 106 5.64 11.77 13.29
N THR A 107 5.60 12.62 14.32
CA THR A 107 4.51 12.64 15.31
C THR A 107 3.19 13.06 14.67
N THR A 108 3.20 14.07 13.79
CA THR A 108 2.01 14.49 13.04
C THR A 108 1.50 13.40 12.09
N ARG A 109 2.40 12.69 11.40
CA ARG A 109 2.03 11.52 10.58
C ARG A 109 1.42 10.40 11.42
N ALA A 110 2.00 10.09 12.58
CA ALA A 110 1.45 9.07 13.48
C ALA A 110 0.05 9.45 13.97
N ALA A 111 -0.15 10.70 14.43
CA ALA A 111 -1.43 11.18 14.90
C ALA A 111 -2.51 11.20 13.81
N THR A 112 -2.15 11.57 12.57
CA THR A 112 -3.08 11.56 11.44
C THR A 112 -3.48 10.14 11.04
N ILE A 113 -2.55 9.18 11.07
CA ILE A 113 -2.86 7.76 10.83
C ILE A 113 -3.83 7.25 11.89
N LEU A 114 -3.55 7.48 13.18
CA LEU A 114 -4.45 7.05 14.27
C LEU A 114 -5.85 7.64 14.12
N ARG A 115 -5.95 8.96 13.89
CA ARG A 115 -7.25 9.63 13.69
C ARG A 115 -8.01 9.08 12.48
N SER A 116 -7.30 8.77 11.38
CA SER A 116 -7.93 8.17 10.20
C SER A 116 -8.44 6.75 10.49
N ALA A 117 -7.69 5.96 11.25
CA ALA A 117 -8.10 4.62 11.67
C ALA A 117 -9.35 4.70 12.57
N GLU A 118 -9.35 5.57 13.58
CA GLU A 118 -10.51 5.82 14.45
C GLU A 118 -11.73 6.27 13.63
N ALA A 119 -11.55 7.22 12.70
CA ALA A 119 -12.64 7.68 11.84
C ALA A 119 -13.22 6.55 10.99
N THR A 120 -12.39 5.62 10.48
CA THR A 120 -12.90 4.47 9.73
C THR A 120 -13.71 3.52 10.62
N LEU A 121 -13.28 3.26 11.86
CA LEU A 121 -14.01 2.42 12.80
C LEU A 121 -15.35 3.05 13.18
N VAL A 122 -15.38 4.33 13.53
CA VAL A 122 -16.62 5.08 13.84
C VAL A 122 -17.56 5.05 12.63
N SER A 123 -17.05 5.23 11.41
CA SER A 123 -17.88 5.16 10.21
C SER A 123 -18.47 3.76 9.97
N ALA A 124 -17.73 2.71 10.31
CA ALA A 124 -18.19 1.33 10.19
C ALA A 124 -19.25 1.01 11.25
N GLU A 125 -19.07 1.46 12.49
CA GLU A 125 -20.05 1.35 13.56
C GLU A 125 -21.34 2.12 13.24
N ALA A 126 -21.23 3.36 12.78
CA ALA A 126 -22.38 4.16 12.36
C ALA A 126 -23.17 3.50 11.21
N LYS A 127 -22.49 2.81 10.28
CA LYS A 127 -23.17 2.02 9.23
C LYS A 127 -23.90 0.82 9.82
N LYS A 128 -23.29 0.09 10.77
CA LYS A 128 -23.92 -1.04 11.46
C LYS A 128 -25.14 -0.59 12.28
N GLU A 129 -25.04 0.51 13.01
CA GLU A 129 -26.13 1.07 13.80
C GLU A 129 -27.30 1.51 12.91
N LYS A 130 -27.03 2.23 11.82
CA LYS A 130 -28.07 2.60 10.84
C LYS A 130 -28.75 1.37 10.22
N ALA A 131 -28.02 0.28 10.01
CA ALA A 131 -28.60 -0.97 9.54
C ALA A 131 -29.50 -1.62 10.60
N ARG A 132 -29.09 -1.65 11.87
CA ARG A 132 -29.91 -2.11 13.01
C ARG A 132 -31.19 -1.27 13.15
N ALA A 133 -31.07 0.05 13.19
CA ALA A 133 -32.22 0.95 13.30
C ALA A 133 -33.24 0.78 12.15
N LYS A 134 -32.77 0.49 10.92
CA LYS A 134 -33.66 0.15 9.80
C LYS A 134 -34.40 -1.16 10.01
N LYS A 135 -33.72 -2.20 10.51
CA LYS A 135 -34.34 -3.49 10.86
C LYS A 135 -35.35 -3.32 11.98
N ASP A 136 -35.01 -2.61 13.06
CA ASP A 136 -35.91 -2.37 14.18
C ASP A 136 -37.17 -1.60 13.74
N LYS A 137 -37.02 -0.60 12.87
CA LYS A 137 -38.15 0.12 12.29
C LYS A 137 -39.03 -0.76 11.39
N ALA A 138 -38.43 -1.71 10.66
CA ALA A 138 -39.18 -2.69 9.87
C ALA A 138 -39.95 -3.66 10.79
N LYS A 139 -39.29 -4.19 11.82
CA LYS A 139 -39.89 -5.08 12.82
C LYS A 139 -41.04 -4.41 13.57
N ALA A 140 -40.88 -3.16 14.01
CA ALA A 140 -41.94 -2.40 14.67
C ALA A 140 -43.17 -2.18 13.76
N LYS A 141 -42.96 -1.98 12.45
CA LYS A 141 -44.07 -1.89 11.48
C LYS A 141 -44.78 -3.23 11.33
N LYS A 142 -44.05 -4.34 11.18
CA LYS A 142 -44.62 -5.69 11.11
C LYS A 142 -45.41 -6.03 12.38
N TYR A 143 -44.86 -5.70 13.55
CA TYR A 143 -45.52 -5.90 14.83
C TYR A 143 -46.82 -5.08 14.94
N LYS A 144 -46.78 -3.81 14.53
CA LYS A 144 -47.97 -2.97 14.48
C LYS A 144 -49.04 -3.51 13.52
N THR A 145 -48.65 -4.09 12.38
CA THR A 145 -49.62 -4.73 11.47
C THR A 145 -50.20 -6.01 12.04
N TYR A 146 -49.40 -6.80 12.76
CA TYR A 146 -49.85 -8.01 13.43
C TYR A 146 -50.90 -7.70 14.50
N LEU A 147 -50.63 -6.74 15.40
CA LEU A 147 -51.59 -6.30 16.42
C LEU A 147 -52.92 -5.84 15.81
N LYS A 148 -52.86 -5.03 14.74
CA LYS A 148 -54.06 -4.59 14.01
C LYS A 148 -54.85 -5.74 13.39
N LEU A 149 -54.19 -6.82 13.00
CA LEU A 149 -54.87 -7.99 12.43
C LEU A 149 -55.50 -8.86 13.51
N MET A 150 -54.82 -8.99 14.66
CA MET A 150 -55.31 -9.69 15.85
C MET A 150 -56.56 -9.03 16.44
N GLU A 151 -56.63 -7.70 16.43
CA GLU A 151 -57.77 -6.94 16.97
C GLU A 151 -58.98 -6.89 16.02
N LYS A 152 -58.87 -7.37 14.78
CA LYS A 152 -59.99 -7.35 13.84
C LYS A 152 -61.03 -8.39 14.24
N ASP A 153 -62.29 -7.95 14.31
CA ASP A 153 -63.43 -8.84 14.48
C ASP A 153 -63.58 -9.76 13.25
N THR A 154 -63.49 -11.07 13.48
CA THR A 154 -63.60 -12.14 12.48
C THR A 154 -64.94 -12.86 12.52
N SER A 155 -65.89 -12.44 13.37
CA SER A 155 -67.19 -13.09 13.53
C SER A 155 -68.00 -13.21 12.23
N ASN A 156 -67.80 -12.29 11.29
CA ASN A 156 -68.47 -12.26 9.98
C ASN A 156 -67.68 -12.96 8.86
N TYR A 157 -66.57 -13.63 9.16
CA TYR A 157 -65.76 -14.30 8.13
C TYR A 157 -66.35 -15.66 7.77
N SER A 158 -66.34 -15.97 6.47
CA SER A 158 -66.55 -17.36 6.02
C SER A 158 -65.35 -18.22 6.41
N GLU A 159 -65.51 -19.53 6.54
CA GLU A 159 -64.44 -20.45 6.97
C GLU A 159 -63.15 -20.29 6.15
N GLU A 160 -63.25 -20.17 4.83
CA GLU A 160 -62.08 -19.94 3.97
C GLU A 160 -61.35 -18.63 4.28
N LYS A 161 -62.09 -17.57 4.64
CA LYS A 161 -61.50 -16.27 4.98
C LYS A 161 -60.87 -16.29 6.37
N LEU A 162 -61.50 -17.00 7.31
CA LEU A 162 -60.96 -17.22 8.65
C LEU A 162 -59.61 -17.94 8.55
N LYS A 163 -59.55 -19.05 7.82
CA LYS A 163 -58.32 -19.81 7.63
C LYS A 163 -57.20 -18.97 7.01
N ARG A 164 -57.51 -18.17 5.97
CA ARG A 164 -56.52 -17.26 5.36
C ARG A 164 -56.02 -16.19 6.35
N HIS A 165 -56.90 -15.70 7.22
CA HIS A 165 -56.53 -14.70 8.24
C HIS A 165 -55.60 -15.30 9.29
N GLU A 166 -55.90 -16.51 9.76
CA GLU A 166 -55.03 -17.29 10.67
C GLU A 166 -53.67 -17.59 10.02
N ASP A 167 -53.64 -18.07 8.78
CA ASP A 167 -52.40 -18.36 8.04
C ASP A 167 -51.50 -17.11 7.93
N VAL A 168 -52.09 -15.93 7.69
CA VAL A 168 -51.35 -14.65 7.63
C VAL A 168 -50.83 -14.23 8.99
N LEU A 169 -51.62 -14.42 10.06
CA LEU A 169 -51.17 -14.16 11.44
C LEU A 169 -49.98 -15.06 11.81
N ASP A 170 -50.05 -16.35 11.50
CA ASP A 170 -48.98 -17.31 11.75
C ASP A 170 -47.72 -17.01 10.95
N GLN A 171 -47.87 -16.55 9.70
CA GLN A 171 -46.73 -16.11 8.90
C GLN A 171 -46.06 -14.87 9.52
N LEU A 172 -46.84 -13.86 9.89
CA LEU A 172 -46.31 -12.65 10.53
C LEU A 172 -45.65 -12.96 11.88
N ALA A 173 -46.24 -13.88 12.67
CA ALA A 173 -45.67 -14.32 13.94
C ALA A 173 -44.31 -15.01 13.75
N ARG A 174 -44.19 -15.88 12.74
CA ARG A 174 -42.91 -16.52 12.36
C ARG A 174 -41.86 -15.50 11.92
N GLU A 175 -42.23 -14.57 11.03
CA GLU A 175 -41.31 -13.52 10.58
C GLU A 175 -40.83 -12.60 11.72
N LEU A 176 -41.66 -12.37 12.74
CA LEU A 176 -41.29 -11.59 13.92
C LEU A 176 -40.36 -12.35 14.88
N ALA A 177 -40.44 -13.70 14.88
CA ALA A 177 -39.62 -14.58 15.72
C ALA A 177 -38.26 -14.93 15.09
N GLU A 178 -38.18 -15.02 13.76
CA GLU A 178 -36.96 -15.41 13.03
C GLU A 178 -35.98 -14.24 12.75
N GLU A 179 -36.40 -12.98 12.86
CA GLU A 179 -35.57 -11.76 12.68
C GLU A 179 -34.94 -11.21 13.97
#